data_AF-A0A0V1CB07-F1
#
_entry.id   AF-A0A0V1CB07-F1
#
_cell.length_a   1.000
_cell.length_b   1.000
_cell.length_c   1.000
_cell.angle_alpha   90.00
_cell.angle_beta   90.00
_cell.angle_gamma   90.00
#
_symmetry.space_group_name_H-M   'P 1'
#
loop_
_entity.id
_entity.type
_entity.pdbx_description
1 polymer ?
#
loop_
_entity_poly.entity_id
_entity_poly.type
_entity_poly.pdbx_seq_one_letter_code
_entity_poly.pdbx_strand_id
1 'polypeptide(L)'
;MIVNVGFTSVGKPGRQGQCKLKTLQCLYEYKCERKAFTKASKKWQDEAGVKEIQTDFARMIKYCKVIRVIAHTQMKLLHHGQKKAHIMEIQLNGGTIEEKVNWAREHLEKQVPVDSVFARDEMIDCIGVTKGKGFKGVTSRWHTKKLPRKTHKGLRKVACIGAWHPSRVRYTVARAGQKGYHHRTEINKKIYRIGKGADKKNGSTEYDLTEKTINPMGGFPHYGMVNQDYVLIKGCCMGPKKRVITLRKSLLTHTKRSALEKIELKFIDTSSKFGHGRFQTHAEKKAFMGLLKKDLIKE
;
A
#
# COMPACT_ATOMS: atom_id res chain seq x y z
N MET A 1 -4.46 3.93 4.09
CA MET A 1 -3.92 3.14 2.96
C MET A 1 -5.11 2.53 2.25
N ILE A 2 -5.35 2.85 0.98
CA ILE A 2 -6.54 2.37 0.26
C ILE A 2 -6.22 1.04 -0.39
N VAL A 3 -7.04 0.01 -0.12
CA VAL A 3 -6.78 -1.36 -0.56
C VAL A 3 -8.06 -1.96 -1.15
N ASN A 4 -8.27 -1.75 -2.45
CA ASN A 4 -9.24 -2.52 -3.23
C ASN A 4 -8.45 -3.45 -4.17
N VAL A 5 -8.49 -4.75 -3.86
CA VAL A 5 -7.85 -5.80 -4.65
C VAL A 5 -8.93 -6.47 -5.51
N GLY A 6 -8.80 -6.35 -6.83
CA GLY A 6 -9.55 -7.20 -7.75
C GLY A 6 -8.73 -8.45 -8.05
N PHE A 7 -9.37 -9.62 -8.04
CA PHE A 7 -8.80 -10.82 -8.64
C PHE A 7 -9.27 -10.87 -10.10
N THR A 8 -8.34 -11.00 -11.05
CA THR A 8 -8.71 -11.13 -12.47
C THR A 8 -8.26 -12.47 -12.98
N SER A 9 -9.19 -13.24 -13.56
CA SER A 9 -8.79 -14.32 -14.44
C SER A 9 -8.05 -13.72 -15.63
N VAL A 10 -6.95 -14.31 -16.04
CA VAL A 10 -6.36 -13.99 -17.33
C VAL A 10 -7.28 -14.63 -18.38
N GLY A 11 -8.24 -13.86 -18.93
CA GLY A 11 -9.01 -14.31 -20.09
C GLY A 11 -10.53 -14.05 -20.10
N LYS A 12 -11.32 -14.09 -19.04
CA LYS A 12 -12.78 -13.93 -19.25
C LYS A 12 -13.18 -12.51 -19.71
N PRO A 13 -14.15 -12.36 -20.66
CA PRO A 13 -14.52 -11.06 -21.21
C PRO A 13 -15.34 -10.24 -20.21
N GLY A 14 -14.66 -9.47 -19.35
CA GLY A 14 -15.32 -8.50 -18.45
C GLY A 14 -14.35 -7.71 -17.57
N ARG A 15 -14.51 -6.37 -17.50
CA ARG A 15 -13.80 -5.42 -16.58
C ARG A 15 -12.24 -5.49 -16.50
N GLN A 16 -11.52 -6.05 -17.47
CA GLN A 16 -10.05 -6.25 -17.38
C GLN A 16 -9.17 -5.09 -17.86
N GLY A 17 -9.74 -3.93 -18.18
CA GLY A 17 -9.02 -2.84 -18.86
C GLY A 17 -7.75 -2.35 -18.13
N GLN A 18 -7.72 -2.36 -16.79
CA GLN A 18 -6.58 -1.89 -16.01
C GLN A 18 -5.42 -2.91 -15.95
N CYS A 19 -5.74 -4.21 -15.91
CA CYS A 19 -4.75 -5.28 -15.93
C CYS A 19 -4.00 -5.32 -17.28
N LYS A 20 -4.73 -5.14 -18.39
CA LYS A 20 -4.18 -5.07 -19.75
C LYS A 20 -3.20 -3.92 -19.97
N LEU A 21 -3.34 -2.81 -19.24
CA LEU A 21 -2.42 -1.66 -19.32
C LEU A 21 -1.03 -1.95 -18.72
N LYS A 22 -0.85 -3.03 -17.94
CA LYS A 22 0.48 -3.35 -17.37
C LYS A 22 1.37 -4.14 -18.32
N THR A 23 0.82 -5.07 -19.09
CA THR A 23 1.52 -5.81 -20.15
C THR A 23 1.93 -4.91 -21.32
N LEU A 24 1.22 -3.80 -21.49
CA LEU A 24 1.61 -2.72 -22.40
C LEU A 24 2.62 -1.83 -21.66
N GLN A 25 3.91 -2.17 -21.75
CA GLN A 25 5.01 -1.30 -21.28
C GLN A 25 4.94 0.10 -21.93
N CYS A 26 4.35 0.16 -23.14
CA CYS A 26 4.20 1.35 -23.96
C CYS A 26 2.98 2.18 -23.56
N LEU A 27 3.10 2.99 -22.52
CA LEU A 27 2.12 4.06 -22.24
C LEU A 27 2.85 5.35 -21.90
N TYR A 28 3.52 5.89 -22.92
CA TYR A 28 3.58 7.34 -23.15
C TYR A 28 3.98 7.69 -24.60
N GLU A 29 4.63 6.78 -25.35
CA GLU A 29 5.13 7.08 -26.72
C GLU A 29 4.58 6.23 -27.88
N TYR A 30 3.93 5.08 -27.66
CA TYR A 30 3.50 4.21 -28.78
C TYR A 30 2.03 3.80 -28.71
N LYS A 31 1.29 4.14 -29.78
CA LYS A 31 -0.12 3.83 -30.04
C LYS A 31 -0.29 2.34 -30.30
N CYS A 32 -0.33 1.52 -29.24
CA CYS A 32 -0.51 0.07 -29.36
C CYS A 32 -2.00 -0.31 -29.53
N GLU A 33 -2.27 -1.32 -30.37
CA GLU A 33 -3.61 -1.84 -30.74
C GLU A 33 -4.39 -2.53 -29.60
N ARG A 34 -3.90 -2.49 -28.36
CA ARG A 34 -4.56 -3.07 -27.16
C ARG A 34 -4.97 -4.54 -27.29
N LYS A 35 -4.21 -5.35 -28.04
CA LYS A 35 -4.45 -6.79 -28.26
C LYS A 35 -4.05 -7.70 -27.08
N ALA A 36 -3.76 -7.13 -25.89
CA ALA A 36 -3.36 -7.92 -24.73
C ALA A 36 -4.48 -8.86 -24.23
N PHE A 37 -4.12 -10.12 -24.03
CA PHE A 37 -4.98 -11.23 -23.59
C PHE A 37 -6.19 -11.54 -24.48
N THR A 38 -6.30 -11.00 -25.69
CA THR A 38 -7.46 -11.27 -26.58
C THR A 38 -7.53 -12.75 -27.00
N LYS A 39 -6.39 -13.38 -27.30
CA LYS A 39 -6.34 -14.82 -27.64
C LYS A 39 -6.68 -15.71 -26.44
N ALA A 40 -6.13 -15.39 -25.26
CA ALA A 40 -6.43 -16.11 -24.02
C ALA A 40 -7.91 -15.98 -23.64
N SER A 41 -8.53 -14.84 -23.95
CA SER A 41 -9.96 -14.65 -23.72
C SER A 41 -10.87 -15.53 -24.55
N LYS A 42 -10.50 -15.77 -25.80
CA LYS A 42 -11.26 -16.65 -26.70
C LYS A 42 -11.28 -18.10 -26.21
N LYS A 43 -10.22 -18.58 -25.56
CA LYS A 43 -10.17 -19.93 -24.97
C LYS A 43 -11.28 -20.22 -23.96
N TRP A 44 -11.81 -19.20 -23.29
CA TRP A 44 -12.93 -19.37 -22.35
C TRP A 44 -14.29 -19.49 -23.04
N GLN A 45 -14.37 -19.13 -24.32
CA GLN A 45 -15.58 -19.22 -25.15
C GLN A 45 -15.61 -20.55 -25.93
N ASP A 46 -14.44 -21.03 -26.36
CA ASP A 46 -14.31 -22.28 -27.14
C ASP A 46 -14.36 -23.52 -26.22
N GLU A 47 -15.14 -24.54 -26.59
CA GLU A 47 -15.23 -25.80 -25.81
C GLU A 47 -13.88 -26.51 -25.66
N ALA A 48 -13.06 -26.51 -26.72
CA ALA A 48 -11.72 -27.06 -26.69
C ALA A 48 -10.80 -26.30 -25.71
N GLY A 49 -10.93 -24.96 -25.65
CA GLY A 49 -10.18 -24.12 -24.72
C GLY A 49 -10.61 -24.33 -23.27
N VAL A 50 -11.90 -24.54 -23.01
CA VAL A 50 -12.41 -24.88 -21.67
C VAL A 50 -11.86 -26.22 -21.20
N LYS A 51 -11.78 -27.24 -22.07
CA LYS A 51 -11.15 -28.54 -21.75
C LYS A 51 -9.67 -28.39 -21.42
N GLU A 52 -8.94 -27.56 -22.17
CA GLU A 52 -7.53 -27.24 -21.88
C GLU A 52 -7.38 -26.62 -20.48
N ILE A 53 -8.20 -25.62 -20.15
CA ILE A 53 -8.19 -24.95 -18.84
C ILE A 53 -8.54 -25.92 -17.71
N GLN A 54 -9.51 -26.81 -17.90
CA GLN A 54 -9.84 -27.84 -16.91
C GLN A 54 -8.68 -28.81 -16.68
N THR A 55 -7.99 -29.18 -17.76
CA THR A 55 -6.77 -30.01 -17.70
C THR A 55 -5.67 -29.29 -16.92
N ASP A 56 -5.51 -27.96 -17.10
CA ASP A 56 -4.57 -27.15 -16.34
C ASP A 56 -4.88 -27.17 -14.84
N PHE A 57 -6.15 -27.01 -14.47
CA PHE A 57 -6.57 -27.11 -13.06
C PHE A 57 -6.30 -28.51 -12.48
N ALA A 58 -6.58 -29.58 -13.23
CA ALA A 58 -6.27 -30.94 -12.79
C ALA A 58 -4.74 -31.15 -12.61
N ARG A 59 -3.92 -30.59 -13.51
CA ARG A 59 -2.46 -30.59 -13.38
C ARG A 59 -2.00 -29.81 -12.14
N MET A 60 -2.64 -28.68 -11.84
CA MET A 60 -2.34 -27.89 -10.64
C MET A 60 -2.62 -28.70 -9.36
N ILE A 61 -3.76 -29.38 -9.29
CA ILE A 61 -4.12 -30.21 -8.14
C ILE A 61 -3.14 -31.37 -7.97
N LYS A 62 -2.74 -32.03 -9.07
CA LYS A 62 -1.87 -33.21 -9.03
C LYS A 62 -0.42 -32.90 -8.68
N TYR A 63 0.16 -31.82 -9.24
CA TYR A 63 1.61 -31.60 -9.19
C TYR A 63 2.04 -30.39 -8.37
N CYS A 64 1.21 -29.35 -8.23
CA CYS A 64 1.64 -28.13 -7.55
C CYS A 64 1.61 -28.32 -6.03
N LYS A 65 2.61 -27.77 -5.33
CA LYS A 65 2.65 -27.73 -3.85
C LYS A 65 2.10 -26.43 -3.27
N VAL A 66 2.26 -25.34 -4.02
CA VAL A 66 1.89 -23.99 -3.58
C VAL A 66 1.08 -23.34 -4.68
N ILE A 67 -0.10 -22.84 -4.31
CA ILE A 67 -0.99 -22.10 -5.20
C ILE A 67 -0.90 -20.61 -4.84
N ARG A 68 -0.65 -19.78 -5.84
CA ARG A 68 -0.66 -18.31 -5.74
C ARG A 68 -1.69 -17.77 -6.72
N VAL A 69 -2.43 -16.76 -6.30
CA VAL A 69 -3.38 -16.06 -7.15
C VAL A 69 -2.81 -14.72 -7.54
N ILE A 70 -2.92 -14.38 -8.82
CA ILE A 70 -2.54 -13.07 -9.34
C ILE A 70 -3.66 -12.08 -9.05
N ALA A 71 -3.35 -11.07 -8.25
CA ALA A 71 -4.27 -10.02 -7.84
C ALA A 71 -3.78 -8.66 -8.32
N HIS A 72 -4.71 -7.73 -8.51
CA HIS A 72 -4.38 -6.38 -8.97
C HIS A 72 -5.16 -5.30 -8.22
N THR A 73 -4.56 -4.13 -8.07
CA THR A 73 -5.21 -2.97 -7.45
C THR A 73 -6.05 -2.19 -8.45
N GLN A 74 -7.17 -1.65 -7.98
CA GLN A 74 -8.04 -0.80 -8.80
C GLN A 74 -7.61 0.67 -8.72
N MET A 75 -6.62 1.05 -9.52
CA MET A 75 -6.05 2.40 -9.49
C MET A 75 -7.01 3.49 -9.97
N LYS A 76 -7.98 3.19 -10.83
CA LYS A 76 -8.99 4.18 -11.26
C LYS A 76 -9.91 4.66 -10.14
N LEU A 77 -10.12 3.83 -9.11
CA LEU A 77 -10.91 4.23 -7.94
C LEU A 77 -10.16 5.26 -7.09
N LEU A 78 -8.84 5.32 -7.25
CA LEU A 78 -7.99 6.34 -6.67
C LEU A 78 -7.94 7.54 -7.61
N HIS A 79 -8.18 8.73 -7.06
CA HIS A 79 -8.00 10.00 -7.78
C HIS A 79 -6.50 10.34 -7.88
N HIS A 80 -5.73 9.47 -8.54
CA HIS A 80 -4.30 9.61 -8.78
C HIS A 80 -4.05 9.65 -10.29
N GLY A 81 -2.96 10.30 -10.73
CA GLY A 81 -2.63 10.37 -12.16
C GLY A 81 -2.29 9.01 -12.80
N GLN A 82 -1.91 8.03 -11.98
CA GLN A 82 -1.53 6.70 -12.46
C GLN A 82 -2.78 5.84 -12.79
N LYS A 83 -2.90 5.45 -14.06
CA LYS A 83 -3.99 4.58 -14.54
C LYS A 83 -3.63 3.08 -14.53
N LYS A 84 -2.34 2.74 -14.48
CA LYS A 84 -1.81 1.37 -14.52
C LYS A 84 -1.96 0.68 -13.18
N ALA A 85 -2.63 -0.47 -13.14
CA ALA A 85 -2.80 -1.27 -11.94
C ALA A 85 -1.48 -1.84 -11.42
N HIS A 86 -1.35 -1.96 -10.10
CA HIS A 86 -0.30 -2.77 -9.49
C HIS A 86 -0.77 -4.22 -9.48
N ILE A 87 0.10 -5.16 -9.86
CA ILE A 87 -0.19 -6.60 -9.90
C ILE A 87 0.80 -7.27 -8.98
N MET A 88 0.31 -8.19 -8.15
CA MET A 88 1.11 -9.00 -7.24
C MET A 88 0.52 -10.40 -7.13
N GLU A 89 1.37 -11.37 -6.83
CA GLU A 89 0.94 -12.72 -6.47
C GLU A 89 0.68 -12.80 -4.96
N ILE A 90 -0.43 -13.41 -4.59
CA ILE A 90 -0.82 -13.67 -3.20
C ILE A 90 -0.90 -15.17 -3.02
N GLN A 91 -0.18 -15.72 -2.06
CA GLN A 91 -0.20 -17.14 -1.75
C GLN A 91 -1.47 -17.50 -0.97
N LEU A 92 -2.12 -18.59 -1.37
CA LEU A 92 -3.23 -19.18 -0.61
C LEU A 92 -2.67 -20.17 0.43
N ASN A 93 -3.06 -19.94 1.69
CA ASN A 93 -2.65 -20.74 2.83
C ASN A 93 -3.89 -21.40 3.46
N GLY A 94 -3.68 -22.53 4.15
CA GLY A 94 -4.74 -23.36 4.72
C GLY A 94 -5.33 -24.37 3.72
N GLY A 95 -5.92 -25.45 4.24
CA GLY A 95 -6.62 -26.46 3.43
C GLY A 95 -5.75 -27.32 2.52
N THR A 96 -6.41 -28.21 1.80
CA THR A 96 -5.79 -29.05 0.76
C THR A 96 -5.52 -28.26 -0.53
N ILE A 97 -4.74 -28.82 -1.45
CA ILE A 97 -4.39 -28.14 -2.71
C ILE A 97 -5.63 -27.99 -3.60
N GLU A 98 -6.50 -28.99 -3.58
CA GLU A 98 -7.79 -28.98 -4.28
C GLU A 98 -8.69 -27.84 -3.77
N GLU A 99 -8.85 -27.71 -2.45
CA GLU A 99 -9.61 -26.60 -1.85
C GLU A 99 -9.06 -25.23 -2.26
N LYS A 100 -7.72 -25.07 -2.30
CA LYS A 100 -7.09 -23.81 -2.74
C LYS A 100 -7.41 -23.50 -4.20
N VAL A 101 -7.39 -24.50 -5.07
CA VAL A 101 -7.70 -24.32 -6.50
C VAL A 101 -9.19 -24.00 -6.70
N ASN A 102 -10.07 -24.70 -5.98
CA ASN A 102 -11.51 -24.45 -6.02
C ASN A 102 -11.84 -23.04 -5.50
N TRP A 103 -11.26 -22.65 -4.37
CA TRP A 103 -11.39 -21.29 -3.84
C TRP A 103 -10.90 -20.24 -4.85
N ALA A 104 -9.74 -20.47 -5.46
CA ALA A 104 -9.20 -19.56 -6.47
C ALA A 104 -10.16 -19.41 -7.65
N ARG A 105 -10.72 -20.52 -8.14
CA ARG A 105 -11.69 -20.55 -9.26
C ARG A 105 -12.95 -19.77 -8.95
N GLU A 106 -13.49 -19.89 -7.74
CA GLU A 106 -14.70 -19.16 -7.30
C GLU A 106 -14.48 -17.66 -7.16
N HIS A 107 -13.26 -17.25 -6.81
CA HIS A 107 -12.89 -15.86 -6.57
C HIS A 107 -12.28 -15.16 -7.80
N LEU A 108 -12.12 -15.87 -8.92
CA LEU A 108 -11.75 -15.25 -10.19
C LEU A 108 -12.79 -14.17 -10.59
N GLU A 109 -12.30 -13.00 -10.99
CA GLU A 109 -13.09 -11.82 -11.40
C GLU A 109 -13.89 -11.13 -10.30
N LYS A 110 -13.89 -11.67 -9.09
CA LYS A 110 -14.50 -11.06 -7.92
C LYS A 110 -13.51 -10.11 -7.23
N GLN A 111 -14.06 -9.08 -6.61
CA GLN A 111 -13.28 -8.17 -5.77
C GLN A 111 -13.19 -8.77 -4.37
N VAL A 112 -11.99 -8.70 -3.78
CA VAL A 112 -11.78 -9.16 -2.41
C VAL A 112 -11.46 -7.94 -1.55
N PRO A 113 -12.37 -7.61 -0.61
CA PRO A 113 -12.18 -6.46 0.28
C PRO A 113 -11.13 -6.77 1.34
N VAL A 114 -10.51 -5.72 1.89
CA VAL A 114 -9.39 -5.85 2.84
C VAL A 114 -9.80 -6.49 4.17
N ASP A 115 -11.06 -6.30 4.57
CA ASP A 115 -11.67 -6.87 5.78
C ASP A 115 -11.77 -8.40 5.75
N SER A 116 -11.89 -9.00 4.56
CA SER A 116 -11.89 -10.47 4.40
C SER A 116 -10.51 -11.10 4.56
N VAL A 117 -9.44 -10.32 4.36
CA VAL A 117 -8.05 -10.81 4.44
C VAL A 117 -7.48 -10.58 5.82
N PHE A 118 -7.74 -9.40 6.39
CA PHE A 118 -7.13 -8.90 7.60
C PHE A 118 -8.19 -8.60 8.66
N ALA A 119 -7.90 -8.94 9.92
CA ALA A 119 -8.77 -8.67 11.06
C ALA A 119 -8.38 -7.36 11.77
N ARG A 120 -9.35 -6.76 12.50
CA ARG A 120 -9.05 -5.69 13.46
C ARG A 120 -8.15 -6.23 14.57
N ASP A 121 -7.26 -5.39 15.10
CA ASP A 121 -6.32 -5.68 16.19
C ASP A 121 -5.24 -6.74 15.90
N GLU A 122 -5.16 -7.27 14.68
CA GLU A 122 -4.10 -8.18 14.32
C GLU A 122 -2.77 -7.45 13.99
N MET A 123 -1.69 -8.21 14.00
CA MET A 123 -0.36 -7.74 13.63
C MET A 123 -0.04 -8.13 12.18
N ILE A 124 0.37 -7.14 11.40
CA ILE A 124 0.74 -7.28 10.00
C ILE A 124 2.17 -6.80 9.74
N ASP A 125 2.71 -7.22 8.60
CA ASP A 125 3.96 -6.72 8.06
C ASP A 125 3.67 -5.75 6.91
N CYS A 126 4.31 -4.59 6.95
CA CYS A 126 4.29 -3.63 5.85
C CYS A 126 5.54 -3.80 5.01
N ILE A 127 5.37 -4.11 3.73
CA ILE A 127 6.46 -4.28 2.77
C ILE A 127 6.37 -3.18 1.73
N GLY A 128 7.48 -2.51 1.45
CA GLY A 128 7.48 -1.44 0.47
C GLY A 128 8.84 -0.80 0.27
N VAL A 129 8.83 0.32 -0.43
CA VAL A 129 10.04 1.05 -0.78
C VAL A 129 10.08 2.38 -0.02
N THR A 130 11.17 2.62 0.69
CA THR A 130 11.37 3.85 1.49
C THR A 130 11.39 5.12 0.64
N LYS A 131 11.17 6.28 1.27
CA LYS A 131 11.27 7.59 0.59
C LYS A 131 12.69 7.80 0.07
N GLY A 132 12.83 8.05 -1.23
CA GLY A 132 14.10 8.37 -1.88
C GLY A 132 14.64 9.72 -1.39
N LYS A 133 15.95 9.78 -1.16
CA LYS A 133 16.68 11.02 -0.80
C LYS A 133 17.84 11.31 -1.76
N GLY A 134 17.97 10.53 -2.85
CA GLY A 134 19.02 10.67 -3.86
C GLY A 134 20.40 10.28 -3.35
N PHE A 135 21.44 10.80 -4.01
CA PHE A 135 22.83 10.66 -3.56
C PHE A 135 23.06 11.50 -2.30
N LYS A 136 23.59 10.88 -1.24
CA LYS A 136 23.91 11.56 0.03
C LYS A 136 25.34 11.21 0.47
N GLY A 137 26.00 12.21 1.06
CA GLY A 137 27.30 12.04 1.72
C GLY A 137 27.23 11.13 2.94
N VAL A 138 28.40 10.68 3.41
CA VAL A 138 28.53 9.65 4.44
C VAL A 138 27.81 10.01 5.74
N THR A 139 27.95 11.25 6.22
CA THR A 139 27.29 11.74 7.43
C THR A 139 25.78 11.63 7.37
N SER A 140 25.15 11.94 6.23
CA SER A 140 23.70 11.77 6.13
C SER A 140 23.33 10.30 5.95
N ARG A 141 24.03 9.56 5.08
CA ARG A 141 23.68 8.17 4.75
C ARG A 141 23.83 7.21 5.92
N TRP A 142 24.95 7.32 6.64
CA TRP A 142 25.39 6.39 7.69
C TRP A 142 25.44 7.02 9.08
N HIS A 143 25.08 8.31 9.22
CA HIS A 143 25.07 9.02 10.50
C HIS A 143 26.45 9.09 11.20
N THR A 144 27.55 9.10 10.43
CA THR A 144 28.89 9.27 10.99
C THR A 144 29.06 10.66 11.63
N LYS A 145 29.86 10.73 12.70
CA LYS A 145 30.19 12.00 13.35
C LYS A 145 30.87 12.95 12.35
N LYS A 146 30.51 14.25 12.38
CA LYS A 146 31.21 15.28 11.61
C LYS A 146 32.60 15.49 12.19
N LEU A 147 33.58 15.78 11.34
CA LEU A 147 34.92 16.16 11.77
C LEU A 147 34.93 17.57 12.38
N PRO A 148 35.96 17.93 13.16
CA PRO A 148 36.10 19.27 13.74
C PRO A 148 36.00 20.39 12.70
N ARG A 149 35.56 21.57 13.12
CA ARG A 149 35.30 22.72 12.23
C ARG A 149 36.53 23.11 11.40
N LYS A 150 37.74 23.05 12.00
CA LYS A 150 39.01 23.44 11.37
C LYS A 150 39.63 22.34 10.47
N THR A 151 38.89 21.30 10.10
CA THR A 151 39.41 20.24 9.25
C THR A 151 39.57 20.71 7.80
N HIS A 152 40.76 20.56 7.23
CA HIS A 152 41.02 20.91 5.84
C HIS A 152 40.31 19.93 4.86
N LYS A 153 39.86 20.45 3.71
CA LYS A 153 39.14 19.70 2.66
C LYS A 153 37.85 19.02 3.15
N GLY A 154 37.12 19.69 4.04
CA GLY A 154 35.73 19.34 4.40
C GLY A 154 35.54 18.49 5.65
N LEU A 155 34.39 18.68 6.29
CA LEU A 155 34.04 18.12 7.61
C LEU A 155 33.04 16.94 7.57
N ARG A 156 32.35 16.72 6.45
CA ARG A 156 31.29 15.70 6.30
C ARG A 156 31.80 14.45 5.59
N LYS A 157 32.95 13.95 6.05
CA LYS A 157 33.66 12.78 5.51
C LYS A 157 34.05 11.82 6.64
N VAL A 158 34.41 10.60 6.27
CA VAL A 158 35.11 9.68 7.17
C VAL A 158 36.60 9.98 7.06
N ALA A 159 37.30 10.12 8.19
CA ALA A 159 38.72 10.46 8.20
C ALA A 159 39.59 9.31 7.67
N CYS A 160 39.57 8.15 8.34
CA CYS A 160 40.29 6.95 7.93
C CYS A 160 39.31 5.93 7.32
N ILE A 161 39.61 5.43 6.11
CA ILE A 161 38.75 4.49 5.37
C ILE A 161 39.27 3.04 5.40
N GLY A 162 40.37 2.79 6.10
CA GLY A 162 41.00 1.47 6.23
C GLY A 162 42.43 1.60 6.74
N ALA A 163 42.96 0.51 7.31
CA ALA A 163 44.37 0.35 7.60
C ALA A 163 45.17 0.12 6.30
N TRP A 164 46.51 0.14 6.39
CA TRP A 164 47.38 -0.15 5.24
C TRP A 164 47.14 -1.56 4.70
N HIS A 165 47.17 -2.56 5.59
CA HIS A 165 46.90 -3.95 5.25
C HIS A 165 45.54 -4.35 5.87
N PRO A 166 44.56 -4.82 5.07
CA PRO A 166 44.62 -5.15 3.65
C PRO A 166 44.57 -3.91 2.74
N SER A 167 45.28 -3.95 1.60
CA SER A 167 45.40 -2.89 0.59
C SER A 167 44.13 -2.68 -0.25
N ARG A 168 42.96 -2.68 0.40
CA ARG A 168 41.65 -2.43 -0.20
C ARG A 168 40.67 -1.87 0.83
N VAL A 169 39.78 -0.99 0.36
CA VAL A 169 38.69 -0.48 1.21
C VAL A 169 37.65 -1.57 1.40
N ARG A 170 37.30 -1.90 2.65
CA ARG A 170 36.28 -2.90 2.96
C ARG A 170 34.88 -2.37 2.61
N TYR A 171 33.99 -3.25 2.18
CA TYR A 171 32.59 -2.90 1.89
C TYR A 171 31.80 -2.43 3.11
N THR A 172 32.25 -2.81 4.31
CA THR A 172 31.67 -2.38 5.60
C THR A 172 31.95 -0.90 5.91
N VAL A 173 32.93 -0.29 5.24
CA VAL A 173 33.28 1.11 5.46
C VAL A 173 32.18 2.02 4.93
N ALA A 174 31.77 2.97 5.76
CA ALA A 174 30.73 3.92 5.41
C ALA A 174 31.16 4.82 4.24
N ARG A 175 30.47 4.72 3.10
CA ARG A 175 30.73 5.52 1.89
C ARG A 175 29.49 6.29 1.44
N ALA A 176 29.71 7.43 0.76
CA ALA A 176 28.64 8.20 0.15
C ALA A 176 27.92 7.35 -0.91
N GLY A 177 26.68 7.70 -1.23
CA GLY A 177 25.90 6.95 -2.21
C GLY A 177 24.39 7.17 -2.04
N GLN A 178 23.62 6.30 -2.66
CA GLN A 178 22.17 6.34 -2.59
C GLN A 178 21.66 6.21 -1.14
N LYS A 179 20.77 7.13 -0.75
CA LYS A 179 20.02 7.06 0.51
C LYS A 179 18.52 6.98 0.21
N GLY A 180 17.89 5.92 0.71
CA GLY A 180 16.45 5.69 0.53
C GLY A 180 16.13 5.13 -0.85
N TYR A 181 14.83 4.94 -1.10
CA TYR A 181 14.36 4.12 -2.22
C TYR A 181 14.83 2.66 -2.16
N HIS A 182 15.05 2.16 -0.94
CA HIS A 182 15.37 0.76 -0.69
C HIS A 182 14.11 0.00 -0.28
N HIS A 183 14.02 -1.26 -0.69
CA HIS A 183 13.00 -2.21 -0.24
C HIS A 183 13.20 -2.53 1.25
N ARG A 184 12.13 -2.43 2.06
CA ARG A 184 12.14 -2.71 3.50
C ARG A 184 10.86 -3.45 3.88
N THR A 185 10.95 -4.18 4.99
CA THR A 185 9.80 -4.81 5.64
C THR A 185 9.78 -4.31 7.07
N GLU A 186 8.70 -3.64 7.44
CA GLU A 186 8.42 -3.22 8.81
C GLU A 186 7.46 -4.24 9.39
N ILE A 187 7.99 -5.11 10.24
CA ILE A 187 7.24 -6.16 10.91
C ILE A 187 6.45 -5.61 12.10
N ASN A 188 5.46 -6.38 12.55
CA ASN A 188 4.75 -6.15 13.82
C ASN A 188 3.99 -4.81 13.87
N LYS A 189 3.32 -4.46 12.78
CA LYS A 189 2.46 -3.29 12.70
C LYS A 189 1.05 -3.68 13.07
N LYS A 190 0.51 -3.07 14.13
CA LYS A 190 -0.84 -3.37 14.59
C LYS A 190 -1.89 -2.62 13.78
N ILE A 191 -2.95 -3.30 13.39
CA ILE A 191 -4.15 -2.68 12.82
C ILE A 191 -5.03 -2.18 13.96
N TYR A 192 -5.36 -0.89 13.97
CA TYR A 192 -6.30 -0.32 14.95
C TYR A 192 -7.74 -0.32 14.43
N ARG A 193 -7.91 -0.08 13.13
CA ARG A 193 -9.23 0.00 12.51
C ARG A 193 -9.15 -0.38 11.04
N ILE A 194 -10.14 -1.13 10.59
CA ILE A 194 -10.46 -1.31 9.17
C ILE A 194 -11.77 -0.56 8.95
N GLY A 195 -11.71 0.54 8.22
CA GLY A 195 -12.85 1.42 8.00
C GLY A 195 -13.39 1.28 6.58
N LYS A 196 -14.71 1.27 6.44
CA LYS A 196 -15.39 1.21 5.15
C LYS A 196 -15.46 2.60 4.51
N GLY A 197 -15.16 2.68 3.22
CA GLY A 197 -15.12 3.95 2.49
C GLY A 197 -16.49 4.61 2.32
N ALA A 198 -17.54 3.81 2.19
CA ALA A 198 -18.92 4.27 1.98
C ALA A 198 -19.57 4.88 3.23
N ASP A 199 -19.05 4.56 4.42
CA ASP A 199 -19.65 5.01 5.68
C ASP A 199 -19.24 6.44 6.02
N LYS A 200 -20.23 7.32 6.20
CA LYS A 200 -20.04 8.73 6.58
C LYS A 200 -19.53 8.88 8.02
N LYS A 201 -19.70 7.86 8.86
CA LYS A 201 -19.23 7.79 10.25
C LYS A 201 -17.93 7.00 10.41
N ASN A 202 -17.20 6.72 9.32
CA ASN A 202 -16.00 5.90 9.41
C ASN A 202 -14.88 6.50 10.29
N GLY A 203 -14.91 7.79 10.60
CA GLY A 203 -13.98 8.48 11.48
C GLY A 203 -14.50 8.72 12.91
N SER A 204 -15.75 8.37 13.21
CA SER A 204 -16.31 8.49 14.56
C SER A 204 -15.92 7.30 15.44
N THR A 205 -16.10 7.42 16.76
CA THR A 205 -15.86 6.31 17.70
C THR A 205 -17.04 6.19 18.66
N GLU A 206 -17.10 5.12 19.46
CA GLU A 206 -18.17 4.96 20.46
C GLU A 206 -18.17 6.10 21.49
N TYR A 207 -17.00 6.66 21.78
CA TYR A 207 -16.83 7.79 22.71
C TYR A 207 -16.94 9.16 22.03
N ASP A 208 -16.89 9.19 20.70
CA ASP A 208 -16.90 10.41 19.90
C ASP A 208 -18.09 10.37 18.92
N LEU A 209 -19.19 10.95 19.38
CA LEU A 209 -20.48 10.98 18.68
C LEU A 209 -20.47 11.87 17.43
N THR A 210 -19.39 12.61 17.17
CA THR A 210 -19.34 13.50 16.01
C THR A 210 -19.36 12.70 14.71
N GLU A 211 -20.32 13.00 13.84
CA GLU A 211 -20.43 12.36 12.53
C GLU A 211 -19.34 12.90 11.59
N LYS A 212 -18.22 12.19 11.53
CA LYS A 212 -17.08 12.58 10.70
C LYS A 212 -16.47 11.38 9.98
N THR A 213 -15.91 11.68 8.81
CA THR A 213 -15.08 10.73 8.07
C THR A 213 -13.64 10.76 8.56
N ILE A 214 -12.84 9.76 8.20
CA ILE A 214 -11.39 9.71 8.50
C ILE A 214 -10.60 10.87 7.87
N ASN A 215 -11.19 11.60 6.92
CA ASN A 215 -10.52 12.67 6.20
C ASN A 215 -10.41 13.92 7.07
N PRO A 216 -9.21 14.48 7.23
CA PRO A 216 -9.07 15.75 7.92
C PRO A 216 -9.71 16.87 7.12
N MET A 217 -10.00 18.01 7.77
CA MET A 217 -10.47 19.20 7.06
C MET A 217 -9.50 19.60 5.94
N GLY A 218 -10.01 19.76 4.71
CA GLY A 218 -9.20 20.01 3.51
C GLY A 218 -8.53 18.77 2.90
N GLY A 219 -8.77 17.58 3.46
CA GLY A 219 -8.20 16.31 3.00
C GLY A 219 -6.75 16.09 3.41
N PHE A 220 -6.23 14.90 3.12
CA PHE A 220 -4.85 14.56 3.47
C PHE A 220 -3.86 15.36 2.59
N PRO A 221 -2.89 16.09 3.17
CA PRO A 221 -2.02 16.98 2.38
C PRO A 221 -1.24 16.20 1.33
N HIS A 222 -1.29 16.65 0.08
CA HIS A 222 -0.70 15.99 -1.10
C HIS A 222 -1.22 14.58 -1.42
N TYR A 223 -2.26 14.10 -0.74
CA TYR A 223 -2.95 12.85 -1.04
C TYR A 223 -4.34 13.10 -1.64
N GLY A 224 -5.15 13.92 -0.97
CA GLY A 224 -6.57 14.13 -1.27
C GLY A 224 -7.47 13.45 -0.25
N MET A 225 -8.69 13.12 -0.67
CA MET A 225 -9.69 12.44 0.16
C MET A 225 -9.56 10.91 0.05
N VAL A 226 -9.79 10.21 1.15
CA VAL A 226 -9.92 8.77 1.26
C VAL A 226 -11.40 8.41 1.17
N ASN A 227 -11.81 7.83 0.04
CA ASN A 227 -13.22 7.49 -0.24
C ASN A 227 -13.47 5.98 -0.28
N GLN A 228 -12.42 5.18 -0.09
CA GLN A 228 -12.43 3.73 -0.22
C GLN A 228 -12.06 3.11 1.12
N ASP A 229 -12.16 1.79 1.21
CA ASP A 229 -11.79 1.06 2.41
C ASP A 229 -10.34 1.32 2.78
N TYR A 230 -10.12 1.52 4.08
CA TYR A 230 -8.83 1.93 4.61
C TYR A 230 -8.44 1.13 5.86
N VAL A 231 -7.13 0.95 6.01
CA VAL A 231 -6.54 0.37 7.21
C VAL A 231 -5.79 1.47 7.97
N LEU A 232 -6.08 1.57 9.28
CA LEU A 232 -5.37 2.43 10.22
C LEU A 232 -4.33 1.58 10.96
N ILE A 233 -3.06 1.91 10.76
CA ILE A 233 -1.92 1.15 11.27
C ILE A 233 -1.23 1.95 12.38
N LYS A 234 -0.77 1.25 13.42
CA LYS A 234 0.03 1.83 14.50
C LYS A 234 1.34 2.42 13.98
N GLY A 235 1.55 3.71 14.24
CA GLY A 235 2.80 4.40 13.97
C GLY A 235 3.01 4.77 12.50
N CYS A 236 4.27 4.89 12.08
CA CYS A 236 4.62 5.22 10.71
C CYS A 236 4.68 3.97 9.82
N CYS A 237 4.69 4.20 8.51
CA CYS A 237 5.00 3.19 7.51
C CYS A 237 6.01 3.76 6.51
N MET A 238 6.82 2.90 5.91
CA MET A 238 7.79 3.30 4.90
C MET A 238 7.17 3.95 3.67
N GLY A 239 7.93 4.87 3.09
CA GLY A 239 7.58 5.52 1.83
C GLY A 239 6.91 6.89 2.01
N PRO A 240 6.81 7.67 0.92
CA PRO A 240 6.00 8.87 0.89
C PRO A 240 4.51 8.54 0.74
N LYS A 241 3.67 9.57 0.89
CA LYS A 241 2.24 9.54 0.54
C LYS A 241 2.06 9.07 -0.91
N LYS A 242 0.91 8.44 -1.22
CA LYS A 242 0.56 7.85 -2.54
C LYS A 242 1.40 6.63 -2.98
N ARG A 243 2.36 6.17 -2.19
CA ARG A 243 3.13 4.97 -2.51
C ARG A 243 2.32 3.70 -2.25
N VAL A 244 2.39 2.75 -3.18
CA VAL A 244 1.89 1.39 -2.96
C VAL A 244 2.72 0.72 -1.86
N ILE A 245 2.03 0.11 -0.91
CA ILE A 245 2.61 -0.70 0.15
C ILE A 245 1.91 -2.06 0.06
N THR A 246 2.65 -3.14 0.27
CA THR A 246 2.11 -4.49 0.34
C THR A 246 1.97 -4.86 1.81
N LEU A 247 0.73 -5.15 2.23
CA LEU A 247 0.48 -5.70 3.55
C LEU A 247 0.55 -7.22 3.46
N ARG A 248 1.18 -7.84 4.45
CA ARG A 248 1.27 -9.29 4.57
C ARG A 248 0.88 -9.68 6.00
N LYS A 249 0.23 -10.82 6.18
CA LYS A 249 0.09 -11.41 7.52
C LYS A 249 1.48 -11.62 8.13
N SER A 250 1.58 -11.45 9.43
CA SER A 250 2.85 -11.68 10.13
C SER A 250 3.35 -13.11 9.88
N LEU A 251 4.66 -13.26 9.67
CA LEU A 251 5.30 -14.57 9.63
C LEU A 251 5.54 -15.14 11.03
N LEU A 252 5.47 -14.29 12.06
CA LEU A 252 5.74 -14.66 13.44
C LEU A 252 4.42 -14.88 14.16
N THR A 253 4.33 -15.99 14.90
CA THR A 253 3.23 -16.21 15.86
C THR A 253 3.42 -15.26 17.04
N HIS A 254 2.45 -14.37 17.25
CA HIS A 254 2.53 -13.39 18.33
C HIS A 254 1.86 -13.88 19.60
N THR A 255 2.63 -13.97 20.67
CA THR A 255 2.15 -14.36 22.02
C THR A 255 2.19 -13.21 23.02
N LYS A 256 2.82 -12.08 22.66
CA LYS A 256 2.96 -10.92 23.55
C LYS A 256 1.60 -10.25 23.79
N ARG A 257 1.35 -9.82 25.04
CA ARG A 257 0.12 -9.10 25.43
C ARG A 257 -0.18 -7.90 24.53
N SER A 258 0.84 -7.11 24.18
CA SER A 258 0.69 -5.95 23.28
C SER A 258 0.22 -6.30 21.87
N ALA A 259 0.45 -7.55 21.43
CA ALA A 259 -0.04 -8.01 20.13
C ALA A 259 -1.50 -8.49 20.24
N LEU A 260 -1.85 -9.17 21.35
CA LEU A 260 -3.18 -9.76 21.57
C LEU A 260 -4.23 -8.78 22.14
N GLU A 261 -3.81 -7.61 22.63
CA GLU A 261 -4.74 -6.61 23.18
C GLU A 261 -5.79 -6.18 22.15
N LYS A 262 -7.05 -6.05 22.54
CA LYS A 262 -8.08 -5.43 21.69
C LYS A 262 -8.00 -3.92 21.86
N ILE A 263 -8.04 -3.16 20.76
CA ILE A 263 -7.86 -1.70 20.81
C ILE A 263 -9.17 -1.00 20.50
N GLU A 264 -9.65 -0.28 21.49
CA GLU A 264 -10.78 0.65 21.36
C GLU A 264 -10.26 2.08 21.23
N LEU A 265 -10.49 2.67 20.06
CA LEU A 265 -10.14 4.06 19.81
C LEU A 265 -11.22 4.96 20.44
N LYS A 266 -10.80 5.90 21.28
CA LYS A 266 -11.70 6.91 21.89
C LYS A 266 -11.89 8.16 21.03
N PHE A 267 -10.91 8.46 20.17
CA PHE A 267 -10.93 9.67 19.36
C PHE A 267 -10.03 9.51 18.15
N ILE A 268 -10.47 10.08 17.03
CA ILE A 268 -9.66 10.22 15.82
C ILE A 268 -9.63 11.71 15.44
N ASP A 269 -8.42 12.25 15.37
CA ASP A 269 -8.21 13.65 15.04
C ASP A 269 -8.32 13.89 13.53
N THR A 270 -9.38 14.59 13.13
CA THR A 270 -9.71 15.01 11.76
C THR A 270 -9.48 16.51 11.57
N SER A 271 -8.73 17.15 12.46
CA SER A 271 -8.27 18.52 12.26
C SER A 271 -7.38 18.66 11.02
N SER A 272 -7.37 19.85 10.42
CA SER A 272 -6.54 20.15 9.25
C SER A 272 -5.07 19.81 9.51
N LYS A 273 -4.46 19.07 8.58
CA LYS A 273 -3.02 18.79 8.55
C LYS A 273 -2.25 19.73 7.63
N PHE A 274 -2.94 20.70 7.05
CA PHE A 274 -2.35 21.81 6.30
C PHE A 274 -2.34 23.04 7.21
N GLY A 275 -1.18 23.28 7.85
CA GLY A 275 -1.05 24.25 8.95
C GLY A 275 -1.42 23.64 10.31
N HIS A 276 -1.93 24.46 11.22
CA HIS A 276 -2.36 24.06 12.56
C HIS A 276 -3.89 23.94 12.61
N GLY A 277 -4.40 22.71 12.60
CA GLY A 277 -5.85 22.45 12.71
C GLY A 277 -6.36 22.65 14.14
N ARG A 278 -7.43 23.44 14.28
CA ARG A 278 -8.11 23.68 15.57
C ARG A 278 -9.46 22.96 15.71
N PHE A 279 -10.20 22.84 14.61
CA PHE A 279 -11.54 22.26 14.57
C PHE A 279 -11.51 20.86 13.97
N GLN A 280 -12.43 19.99 14.38
CA GLN A 280 -12.56 18.62 13.87
C GLN A 280 -13.49 18.54 12.66
N THR A 281 -14.53 19.38 12.62
CA THR A 281 -15.51 19.41 11.53
C THR A 281 -15.70 20.81 10.96
N HIS A 282 -16.23 20.88 9.72
CA HIS A 282 -16.58 22.15 9.10
C HIS A 282 -17.76 22.83 9.82
N ALA A 283 -18.68 22.05 10.38
CA ALA A 283 -19.80 22.56 11.17
C ALA A 283 -19.31 23.25 12.44
N GLU A 284 -18.41 22.61 13.19
CA GLU A 284 -17.77 23.19 14.38
C GLU A 284 -17.03 24.49 14.04
N LYS A 285 -16.26 24.50 12.93
CA LYS A 285 -15.57 25.72 12.47
C LYS A 285 -16.55 26.84 12.10
N LYS A 286 -17.67 26.52 11.44
CA LYS A 286 -18.68 27.52 11.05
C LYS A 286 -19.39 28.08 12.28
N ALA A 287 -19.73 27.22 13.24
CA ALA A 287 -20.34 27.64 14.51
C ALA A 287 -19.42 28.55 15.32
N PHE A 288 -18.12 28.23 15.40
CA PHE A 288 -17.15 29.06 16.11
C PHE A 288 -16.87 30.41 15.42
N MET A 289 -16.73 30.42 14.09
CA MET A 289 -16.37 31.63 13.34
C MET A 289 -17.54 32.57 13.06
N GLY A 290 -18.78 32.08 13.20
CA GLY A 290 -19.99 32.83 12.87
C GLY A 290 -20.14 33.11 11.38
N LEU A 291 -20.98 34.10 11.06
CA LEU A 291 -21.19 34.58 9.69
C LEU A 291 -19.99 35.42 9.24
N LEU A 292 -19.40 35.04 8.10
CA LEU A 292 -18.28 35.77 7.50
C LEU A 292 -18.75 36.58 6.30
N LYS A 293 -17.97 37.60 5.91
CA LYS A 293 -18.26 38.45 4.74
C LYS A 293 -18.58 37.66 3.46
N LYS A 294 -17.87 36.55 3.21
CA LYS A 294 -18.07 35.69 2.04
C LYS A 294 -19.40 34.93 2.05
N ASP A 295 -20.00 34.76 3.23
CA ASP A 295 -21.27 34.05 3.38
C ASP A 295 -22.42 35.03 3.14
N LEU A 296 -22.29 36.30 3.55
CA LEU A 296 -23.23 37.38 3.23
C LEU A 296 -23.33 37.71 1.73
N ILE A 297 -22.27 37.48 0.96
CA ILE A 297 -22.27 37.71 -0.50
C ILE A 297 -22.94 36.55 -1.27
N LYS A 298 -23.12 35.39 -0.62
CA LYS A 298 -23.72 34.20 -1.24
C LYS A 298 -25.24 34.11 -1.03
N GLU A 299 -25.77 34.86 -0.08
CA GLU A 299 -27.20 35.09 0.11
C GLU A 299 -27.69 36.17 -0.87
#